data_AF-A0A8J2S7V2-F1
#
_entry.id   AF-A0A8J2S7V2-F1
#
_cell.length_a   1.000
_cell.length_b   1.000
_cell.length_c   1.000
_cell.angle_alpha   90.00
_cell.angle_beta   90.00
_cell.angle_gamma   90.00
#
_symmetry.space_group_name_H-M   'P 1'
#
loop_
_entity.id
_entity.type
_entity.pdbx_description
1 polymer ?
#
loop_
_entity_poly.entity_id
_entity_poly.type
_entity_poly.pdbx_seq_one_letter_code
_entity_poly.pdbx_strand_id
1 'polypeptide(L)'
;MLTIAMLLAALRRGASLNPERLKHVPKGWQVAAPSAADADVVEQRQLGHPANMVGVPAVSLCRHGYPQAVLQDPGAHKFGAGMLRLTCPHLCEAVDAWEAEGAVRALSAELLAEDANRDALRKVNERHAVTRKSMVQGEALARAEARLGADTVRRVLDSGITGLTPSKLDDVKCLHAQLADELLSRDNAVGKKVLEGLEARGVDPTGSEKCGEQCSGCVDGWRYTPRKNKQKLRATRARHKKLRELSLAGYATSFGPGRPLEPGVAASLEK
;
A
#
# COMPACT_ATOMS: atom_id res chain seq x y z
N MET A 1 -36.41 -9.15 15.77
CA MET A 1 -35.65 -8.40 16.80
C MET A 1 -34.17 -8.60 16.52
N LEU A 2 -33.48 -7.60 15.95
CA LEU A 2 -32.01 -7.65 15.89
C LEU A 2 -31.47 -7.55 17.32
N THR A 3 -30.57 -8.44 17.70
CA THR A 3 -29.94 -8.42 19.01
C THR A 3 -29.10 -7.15 19.19
N ILE A 4 -29.01 -6.65 20.42
CA ILE A 4 -28.17 -5.48 20.79
C ILE A 4 -26.72 -5.67 20.30
N ALA A 5 -26.23 -6.90 20.18
CA ALA A 5 -24.93 -7.23 19.59
C ALA A 5 -24.85 -6.96 18.07
N MET A 6 -25.91 -7.22 17.29
CA MET A 6 -25.97 -6.86 15.87
C MET A 6 -26.14 -5.35 15.67
N LEU A 7 -26.90 -4.69 16.55
CA LEU A 7 -27.01 -3.22 16.54
C LEU A 7 -25.68 -2.55 16.89
N LEU A 8 -24.95 -3.07 17.90
CA LEU A 8 -23.60 -2.60 18.25
C LEU A 8 -22.54 -2.96 17.20
N ALA A 9 -22.71 -4.08 16.49
CA ALA A 9 -21.88 -4.42 15.34
C ALA A 9 -22.14 -3.49 14.15
N ALA A 10 -23.38 -3.06 13.91
CA ALA A 10 -23.72 -2.06 12.90
C ALA A 10 -23.31 -0.63 13.32
N LEU A 11 -23.41 -0.30 14.61
CA LEU A 11 -23.03 1.00 15.17
C LEU A 11 -21.51 1.17 15.39
N ARG A 12 -20.74 0.07 15.55
CA ARG A 12 -19.26 0.07 15.47
C ARG A 12 -18.72 -0.04 14.04
N ARG A 13 -19.58 -0.35 13.06
CA ARG A 13 -19.26 -0.46 11.64
C ARG A 13 -19.97 0.63 10.85
N GLY A 14 -19.81 1.89 11.27
CA GLY A 14 -19.85 2.95 10.27
C GLY A 14 -18.81 2.54 9.23
N ALA A 15 -19.26 2.19 8.02
CA ALA A 15 -18.37 1.74 6.96
C ALA A 15 -17.16 2.68 6.93
N SER A 16 -15.95 2.13 6.85
CA SER A 16 -14.71 2.91 6.88
C SER A 16 -14.58 3.65 5.55
N LEU A 17 -15.53 4.54 5.26
CA LEU A 17 -15.71 5.27 4.03
C LEU A 17 -15.53 6.73 4.35
N ASN A 18 -14.62 7.37 3.63
CA ASN A 18 -14.36 8.80 3.70
C ASN A 18 -14.46 9.40 2.28
N PRO A 19 -15.60 9.23 1.56
CA PRO A 19 -15.72 9.65 0.16
C PRO A 19 -15.59 11.17 -0.01
N GLU A 20 -15.84 11.97 1.03
CA GLU A 20 -15.61 13.41 1.03
C GLU A 20 -14.14 13.79 0.81
N ARG A 21 -13.21 12.86 1.09
CA ARG A 21 -11.78 13.03 0.80
C ARG A 21 -11.47 12.95 -0.70
N LEU A 22 -12.39 12.48 -1.54
CA LEU A 22 -12.18 12.43 -3.00
C LEU A 22 -11.92 13.80 -3.61
N LYS A 23 -12.39 14.88 -2.98
CA LYS A 23 -12.08 16.26 -3.42
C LYS A 23 -10.58 16.59 -3.43
N HIS A 24 -9.78 15.80 -2.70
CA HIS A 24 -8.32 15.96 -2.61
C HIS A 24 -7.56 15.08 -3.62
N VAL A 25 -8.26 14.16 -4.30
CA VAL A 25 -7.67 13.26 -5.28
C VAL A 25 -7.44 14.01 -6.59
N PRO A 26 -6.28 13.85 -7.25
CA PRO A 26 -6.03 14.50 -8.53
C PRO A 26 -7.10 14.14 -9.56
N LYS A 27 -7.59 15.13 -10.31
CA LYS A 27 -8.67 14.95 -11.31
C LYS A 27 -8.37 13.91 -12.40
N GLY A 28 -7.09 13.62 -12.67
CA GLY A 28 -6.68 12.60 -13.65
C GLY A 28 -6.83 11.17 -13.16
N TRP A 29 -7.06 10.95 -11.86
CA TRP A 29 -7.23 9.61 -11.32
C TRP A 29 -8.61 9.04 -11.67
N GLN A 30 -8.63 7.78 -12.08
CA GLN A 30 -9.84 7.02 -12.39
C GLN A 30 -10.40 6.36 -11.14
N VAL A 31 -10.92 7.18 -10.23
CA VAL A 31 -11.43 6.75 -8.92
C VAL A 31 -12.90 7.12 -8.75
N ALA A 32 -13.69 6.18 -8.23
CA ALA A 32 -15.07 6.40 -7.82
C ALA A 32 -15.22 6.30 -6.30
N ALA A 33 -16.31 6.87 -5.78
CA ALA A 33 -16.68 6.70 -4.38
C ALA A 33 -17.03 5.23 -4.10
N PRO A 34 -16.50 4.65 -3.01
CA PRO A 34 -16.79 3.28 -2.65
C PRO A 34 -18.25 3.16 -2.17
N SER A 35 -18.94 2.12 -2.62
CA SER A 35 -20.23 1.73 -2.08
C SER A 35 -20.08 0.97 -0.75
N ALA A 36 -21.18 0.78 -0.02
CA ALA A 36 -21.18 -0.09 1.15
C ALA A 36 -20.87 -1.55 0.80
N ALA A 37 -21.24 -2.01 -0.40
CA ALA A 37 -20.93 -3.35 -0.89
C ALA A 37 -19.43 -3.52 -1.18
N ASP A 38 -18.79 -2.50 -1.77
CA ASP A 38 -17.34 -2.47 -1.95
C ASP A 38 -16.64 -2.59 -0.60
N ALA A 39 -17.12 -1.84 0.40
CA ALA A 39 -16.55 -1.87 1.72
C ALA A 39 -16.64 -3.24 2.39
N ASP A 40 -17.82 -3.88 2.33
CA ASP A 40 -18.00 -5.21 2.89
C ASP A 40 -17.07 -6.24 2.26
N VAL A 41 -16.99 -6.25 0.92
CA VAL A 41 -16.11 -7.19 0.19
C VAL A 41 -14.65 -6.94 0.52
N VAL A 42 -14.20 -5.68 0.42
CA VAL A 42 -12.80 -5.32 0.67
C VAL A 42 -12.40 -5.67 2.10
N GLU A 43 -13.17 -5.23 3.09
CA GLU A 43 -12.77 -5.32 4.50
C GLU A 43 -12.95 -6.73 5.05
N GLN A 44 -14.03 -7.43 4.70
CA GLN A 44 -14.30 -8.76 5.28
C GLN A 44 -13.68 -9.90 4.49
N ARG A 45 -13.50 -9.74 3.17
CA ARG A 45 -13.22 -10.88 2.28
C ARG A 45 -11.88 -10.77 1.56
N GLN A 46 -11.44 -9.57 1.22
CA GLN A 46 -10.15 -9.33 0.56
C GLN A 46 -9.03 -9.04 1.56
N LEU A 47 -9.26 -8.14 2.53
CA LEU A 47 -8.24 -7.67 3.47
C LEU A 47 -8.35 -8.27 4.88
N GLY A 48 -9.57 -8.60 5.32
CA GLY A 48 -9.85 -9.08 6.67
C GLY A 48 -9.68 -8.02 7.78
N HIS A 49 -9.70 -6.74 7.43
CA HIS A 49 -9.62 -5.61 8.36
C HIS A 49 -10.17 -4.31 7.73
N PRO A 50 -10.51 -3.29 8.54
CA PRO A 50 -10.94 -1.98 8.03
C PRO A 50 -9.93 -1.31 7.10
N ALA A 51 -10.41 -0.61 6.08
CA ALA A 51 -9.59 -0.05 5.00
C ALA A 51 -9.58 1.48 4.96
N ASN A 52 -10.48 2.20 5.63
CA ASN A 52 -10.62 3.66 5.57
C ASN A 52 -10.65 4.17 4.12
N MET A 53 -11.46 3.53 3.28
CA MET A 53 -11.56 3.79 1.85
C MET A 53 -12.05 5.20 1.56
N VAL A 54 -11.25 5.91 0.78
CA VAL A 54 -11.63 7.14 0.10
C VAL A 54 -12.21 6.81 -1.28
N GLY A 55 -11.67 5.79 -1.95
CA GLY A 55 -11.98 5.50 -3.35
C GLY A 55 -11.65 4.07 -3.79
N VAL A 56 -12.31 3.65 -4.85
CA VAL A 56 -12.04 2.41 -5.62
C VAL A 56 -11.81 2.77 -7.09
N PRO A 57 -11.23 1.90 -7.94
CA PRO A 57 -11.16 2.14 -9.37
C PRO A 57 -12.54 2.46 -9.95
N ALA A 58 -12.64 3.52 -10.74
CA ALA A 58 -13.90 3.93 -11.37
C ALA A 58 -14.43 2.87 -12.34
N VAL A 59 -13.51 2.10 -12.94
CA VAL A 59 -13.81 0.90 -13.72
C VAL A 59 -12.96 -0.22 -13.14
N SER A 60 -13.61 -1.21 -12.52
CA SER A 60 -12.93 -2.44 -12.13
C SER A 60 -12.62 -3.25 -13.38
N LEU A 61 -11.40 -3.80 -13.49
CA LEU A 61 -11.09 -4.77 -14.54
C LEU A 61 -11.58 -6.16 -14.17
N CYS A 62 -11.90 -6.41 -12.89
CA CYS A 62 -12.31 -7.72 -12.42
C CYS A 62 -13.60 -8.17 -13.12
N ARG A 63 -13.57 -9.32 -13.80
CA ARG A 63 -14.72 -9.95 -14.46
C ARG A 63 -15.88 -10.27 -13.50
N HIS A 64 -15.58 -10.33 -12.21
CA HIS A 64 -16.56 -10.55 -11.13
C HIS A 64 -17.09 -9.24 -10.53
N GLY A 65 -16.68 -8.08 -11.03
CA GLY A 65 -17.16 -6.75 -10.61
C GLY A 65 -16.56 -6.23 -9.29
N TYR A 66 -15.73 -7.00 -8.59
CA TYR A 66 -15.17 -6.58 -7.30
C TYR A 66 -14.00 -5.58 -7.44
N PRO A 67 -13.80 -4.65 -6.48
CA PRO A 67 -12.65 -3.77 -6.46
C PRO A 67 -11.33 -4.55 -6.42
N GLN A 68 -10.35 -4.08 -7.21
CA GLN A 68 -9.01 -4.68 -7.26
C GLN A 68 -7.97 -3.90 -6.48
N ALA A 69 -8.24 -2.63 -6.20
CA ALA A 69 -7.43 -1.75 -5.40
C ALA A 69 -8.32 -0.80 -4.61
N VAL A 70 -7.76 -0.17 -3.59
CA VAL A 70 -8.41 0.89 -2.82
C VAL A 70 -7.47 2.04 -2.57
N LEU A 71 -8.03 3.25 -2.59
CA LEU A 71 -7.45 4.46 -2.04
C LEU A 71 -7.93 4.62 -0.59
N GLN A 72 -7.01 4.85 0.34
CA GLN A 72 -7.21 4.88 1.78
C GLN A 72 -6.92 6.29 2.33
N ASP A 73 -7.64 6.70 3.37
CA ASP A 73 -7.41 7.97 4.06
C ASP A 73 -6.13 7.87 4.92
N PRO A 74 -5.05 8.60 4.57
CA PRO A 74 -3.78 8.58 5.31
C PRO A 74 -3.88 9.23 6.70
N GLY A 75 -4.92 10.02 6.97
CA GLY A 75 -5.19 10.72 8.22
C GLY A 75 -6.17 9.99 9.15
N ALA A 76 -6.72 8.84 8.73
CA ALA A 76 -7.63 8.03 9.53
C ALA A 76 -6.96 7.46 10.81
N HIS A 77 -7.65 6.57 11.52
CA HIS A 77 -7.28 6.09 12.87
C HIS A 77 -5.82 5.59 13.00
N LYS A 78 -5.19 5.14 11.90
CA LYS A 78 -3.74 4.89 11.83
C LYS A 78 -3.09 5.80 10.79
N PHE A 79 -2.64 6.98 11.23
CA PHE A 79 -1.83 7.87 10.39
C PHE A 79 -0.64 7.12 9.76
N GLY A 80 -0.45 7.29 8.45
CA GLY A 80 0.64 6.64 7.72
C GLY A 80 0.77 7.10 6.28
N ALA A 81 1.85 6.66 5.63
CA ALA A 81 2.15 7.04 4.24
C ALA A 81 1.33 6.26 3.20
N GLY A 82 0.74 5.14 3.60
CA GLY A 82 0.02 4.23 2.71
C GLY A 82 -1.36 4.79 2.36
N MET A 83 -1.48 5.30 1.14
CA MET A 83 -2.77 5.71 0.56
C MET A 83 -3.35 4.65 -0.36
N LEU A 84 -2.57 3.67 -0.80
CA LEU A 84 -3.04 2.69 -1.79
C LEU A 84 -2.84 1.28 -1.31
N ARG A 85 -3.75 0.40 -1.74
CA ARG A 85 -3.64 -1.02 -1.49
C ARG A 85 -4.24 -1.84 -2.60
N LEU A 86 -3.48 -2.83 -3.08
CA LEU A 86 -4.02 -3.91 -3.91
C LEU A 86 -4.87 -4.83 -3.03
N THR A 87 -6.06 -5.18 -3.50
CA THR A 87 -7.03 -5.97 -2.73
C THR A 87 -7.48 -7.23 -3.46
N CYS A 88 -7.40 -7.28 -4.79
CA CYS A 88 -7.78 -8.47 -5.55
C CYS A 88 -6.94 -9.69 -5.12
N PRO A 89 -7.55 -10.77 -4.59
CA PRO A 89 -6.78 -11.94 -4.12
C PRO A 89 -5.97 -12.60 -5.23
N HIS A 90 -6.49 -12.63 -6.47
CA HIS A 90 -5.79 -13.16 -7.63
C HIS A 90 -4.52 -12.36 -7.95
N LEU A 91 -4.62 -11.03 -8.02
CA LEU A 91 -3.47 -10.17 -8.30
C LEU A 91 -2.47 -10.19 -7.14
N CYS A 92 -2.94 -10.19 -5.90
CA CYS A 92 -2.07 -10.30 -4.72
C CYS A 92 -1.27 -11.60 -4.75
N GLU A 93 -1.89 -12.75 -5.06
CA GLU A 93 -1.18 -14.03 -5.17
C GLU A 93 -0.10 -13.98 -6.24
N ALA A 94 -0.44 -13.50 -7.44
CA ALA A 94 0.48 -13.43 -8.57
C ALA A 94 1.65 -12.47 -8.29
N VAL A 95 1.37 -11.31 -7.68
CA VAL A 95 2.39 -10.35 -7.30
C VAL A 95 3.28 -10.89 -6.18
N ASP A 96 2.72 -11.54 -5.15
CA ASP A 96 3.51 -12.18 -4.09
C ASP A 96 4.48 -13.23 -4.65
N ALA A 97 4.01 -14.08 -5.57
CA ALA A 97 4.83 -15.10 -6.22
C ALA A 97 5.98 -14.45 -7.01
N TRP A 98 5.67 -13.41 -7.80
CA TRP A 98 6.66 -12.73 -8.61
C TRP A 98 7.67 -11.93 -7.76
N GLU A 99 7.22 -11.27 -6.68
CA GLU A 99 8.11 -10.62 -5.72
C GLU A 99 9.04 -11.62 -5.03
N ALA A 100 8.56 -12.84 -4.74
CA ALA A 100 9.37 -13.90 -4.15
C ALA A 100 10.50 -14.39 -5.09
N GLU A 101 10.30 -14.30 -6.40
CA GLU A 101 11.32 -14.55 -7.43
C GLU A 101 12.32 -13.40 -7.60
N GLY A 102 12.14 -12.28 -6.88
CA GLY A 102 13.05 -11.13 -6.92
C GLY A 102 12.66 -10.03 -7.91
N ALA A 103 11.42 -10.02 -8.40
CA ALA A 103 10.94 -9.09 -9.43
C ALA A 103 11.14 -7.61 -9.09
N VAL A 104 11.00 -7.21 -7.82
CA VAL A 104 11.23 -5.80 -7.41
C VAL A 104 12.63 -5.35 -7.82
N ARG A 105 13.65 -6.17 -7.57
CA ARG A 105 15.05 -5.84 -7.91
C ARG A 105 15.26 -5.82 -9.42
N ALA A 106 14.69 -6.80 -10.13
CA ALA A 106 14.82 -6.91 -11.58
C ALA A 106 14.17 -5.70 -12.29
N LEU A 107 12.91 -5.40 -11.97
CA LEU A 107 12.18 -4.26 -12.55
C LEU A 107 12.81 -2.92 -12.16
N SER A 108 13.33 -2.78 -10.92
CA SER A 108 14.08 -1.58 -10.54
C SER A 108 15.29 -1.39 -11.45
N ALA A 109 16.09 -2.44 -11.64
CA ALA A 109 17.32 -2.36 -12.44
C ALA A 109 17.02 -2.06 -13.91
N GLU A 110 15.96 -2.64 -14.46
CA GLU A 110 15.51 -2.42 -15.84
C GLU A 110 14.97 -1.00 -16.02
N LEU A 111 13.92 -0.63 -15.27
CA LEU A 111 13.20 0.62 -15.50
C LEU A 111 14.06 1.82 -15.15
N LEU A 112 14.80 1.75 -14.04
CA LEU A 112 15.63 2.84 -13.59
C LEU A 112 16.98 2.88 -14.32
N ALA A 113 17.15 2.17 -15.43
CA ALA A 113 18.27 2.42 -16.35
C ALA A 113 18.04 3.70 -17.17
N GLU A 114 16.78 4.01 -17.50
CA GLU A 114 16.39 5.14 -18.36
C GLU A 114 15.98 6.36 -17.53
N ASP A 115 16.45 7.56 -17.92
CA ASP A 115 16.09 8.82 -17.23
C ASP A 115 14.58 9.09 -17.26
N ALA A 116 13.93 8.82 -18.39
CA ALA A 116 12.49 9.04 -18.54
C ALA A 116 11.66 8.27 -17.49
N ASN A 117 12.05 7.04 -17.16
CA ASN A 117 11.37 6.22 -16.16
C ASN A 117 11.66 6.71 -14.73
N ARG A 118 12.89 7.18 -14.46
CA ARG A 118 13.23 7.83 -13.19
C ARG A 118 12.39 9.09 -12.98
N ASP A 119 12.26 9.92 -14.02
CA ASP A 119 11.43 11.13 -14.00
C ASP A 119 9.96 10.80 -13.77
N ALA A 120 9.44 9.76 -14.44
CA ALA A 120 8.07 9.31 -14.25
C ALA A 120 7.82 8.84 -12.80
N LEU A 121 8.74 8.05 -12.23
CA LEU A 121 8.63 7.60 -10.83
C LEU A 121 8.69 8.79 -9.85
N ARG A 122 9.53 9.80 -10.10
CA ARG A 122 9.55 11.02 -9.27
C ARG A 122 8.22 11.77 -9.33
N LYS A 123 7.61 11.91 -10.51
CA LYS A 123 6.27 12.51 -10.66
C LYS A 123 5.20 11.74 -9.88
N VAL A 124 5.23 10.41 -9.92
CA VAL A 124 4.33 9.57 -9.11
C VAL A 124 4.54 9.86 -7.62
N ASN A 125 5.78 9.86 -7.14
CA ASN A 125 6.10 10.12 -5.74
C ASN A 125 5.65 11.52 -5.27
N GLU A 126 5.89 12.56 -6.06
CA GLU A 126 5.46 13.93 -5.78
C GLU A 126 3.93 14.02 -5.73
N ARG A 127 3.23 13.43 -6.71
CA ARG A 127 1.76 13.36 -6.75
C ARG A 127 1.20 12.73 -5.47
N HIS A 128 1.83 11.66 -4.99
CA HIS A 128 1.47 11.00 -3.72
C HIS A 128 1.70 11.91 -2.51
N ALA A 129 2.85 12.58 -2.43
CA ALA A 129 3.14 13.50 -1.33
C ALA A 129 2.15 14.68 -1.28
N VAL A 130 1.86 15.30 -2.43
CA VAL A 130 0.90 16.40 -2.54
C VAL A 130 -0.51 15.96 -2.16
N THR A 131 -0.97 14.83 -2.67
CA THR A 131 -2.31 14.27 -2.37
C THR A 131 -2.44 13.93 -0.89
N ARG A 132 -1.39 13.39 -0.26
CA ARG A 132 -1.39 13.10 1.17
C ARG A 132 -1.51 14.36 2.02
N LYS A 133 -0.75 15.41 1.67
CA LYS A 133 -0.78 16.72 2.35
C LYS A 133 -2.13 17.41 2.20
N SER A 134 -2.81 17.24 1.08
CA SER A 134 -4.15 17.81 0.90
C SER A 134 -5.20 17.06 1.73
N MET A 135 -5.04 15.75 1.93
CA MET A 135 -5.94 14.95 2.79
C MET A 135 -5.68 15.15 4.29
N VAL A 136 -4.43 15.27 4.72
CA VAL A 136 -4.08 15.40 6.15
C VAL A 136 -3.91 16.87 6.54
N GLN A 137 -5.01 17.52 6.90
CA GLN A 137 -5.05 18.92 7.33
C GLN A 137 -5.88 19.09 8.62
N GLY A 138 -5.79 20.27 9.24
CA GLY A 138 -6.61 20.65 10.40
C GLY A 138 -6.46 19.68 11.57
N GLU A 139 -7.58 19.23 12.12
CA GLU A 139 -7.61 18.32 13.28
C GLU A 139 -6.85 17.01 13.04
N ALA A 140 -6.91 16.46 11.82
CA ALA A 140 -6.20 15.22 11.50
C ALA A 140 -4.67 15.40 11.57
N LEU A 141 -4.17 16.56 11.13
CA LEU A 141 -2.76 16.91 11.22
C LEU A 141 -2.36 17.13 12.69
N ALA A 142 -3.10 17.98 13.41
CA ALA A 142 -2.82 18.27 14.82
C ALA A 142 -2.80 17.00 15.68
N ARG A 143 -3.76 16.09 15.47
CA ARG A 143 -3.80 14.79 16.15
C ARG A 143 -2.60 13.91 15.80
N ALA A 144 -2.17 13.89 14.54
CA ALA A 144 -1.00 13.12 14.12
C ALA A 144 0.29 13.68 14.77
N GLU A 145 0.46 15.00 14.78
CA GLU A 145 1.63 15.68 15.35
C GLU A 145 1.71 15.50 16.87
N ALA A 146 0.59 15.65 17.57
CA ALA A 146 0.52 15.40 19.01
C ALA A 146 0.92 13.96 19.39
N ARG A 147 0.61 12.98 18.52
CA ARG A 147 0.87 11.56 18.78
C ARG A 147 2.28 11.10 18.36
N LEU A 148 2.81 11.63 17.26
CA LEU A 148 4.03 11.11 16.61
C LEU A 148 5.19 12.11 16.55
N GLY A 149 4.93 13.38 16.87
CA GLY A 149 5.86 14.50 16.69
C GLY A 149 5.82 15.09 15.28
N ALA A 150 5.95 16.41 15.19
CA ALA A 150 5.87 17.17 13.94
C ALA A 150 6.87 16.69 12.88
N ASP A 151 8.12 16.41 13.26
CA ASP A 151 9.14 15.92 12.32
C ASP A 151 8.80 14.56 11.71
N THR A 152 8.25 13.64 12.52
CA THR A 152 7.80 12.32 12.03
C THR A 152 6.66 12.48 11.05
N VAL A 153 5.68 13.31 11.38
CA VAL A 153 4.53 13.59 10.53
C VAL A 153 4.97 14.22 9.22
N ARG A 154 5.83 15.24 9.26
CA ARG A 154 6.41 15.87 8.07
C ARG A 154 7.08 14.86 7.16
N ARG A 155 7.95 13.98 7.69
CA ARG A 155 8.62 12.93 6.89
C ARG A 155 7.63 11.96 6.24
N VAL A 156 6.54 11.62 6.92
CA VAL A 156 5.48 10.77 6.37
C VAL A 156 4.71 11.51 5.26
N LEU A 157 4.41 12.79 5.45
CA LEU A 157 3.73 13.62 4.45
C LEU A 157 4.57 13.82 3.20
N ASP A 158 5.88 14.00 3.36
CA ASP A 158 6.87 14.20 2.28
C ASP A 158 7.28 12.89 1.57
N SER A 159 6.82 11.74 2.05
CA SER A 159 7.22 10.45 1.51
C SER A 159 6.55 10.14 0.16
N GLY A 160 7.24 9.40 -0.70
CA GLY A 160 6.71 8.95 -1.99
C GLY A 160 5.64 7.87 -1.85
N ILE A 161 5.34 7.20 -2.96
CA ILE A 161 4.44 6.04 -2.97
C ILE A 161 4.91 5.02 -1.93
N THR A 162 3.98 4.43 -1.17
CA THR A 162 4.26 3.49 -0.06
C THR A 162 5.22 3.99 1.02
N GLY A 163 5.37 5.29 1.20
CA GLY A 163 6.26 5.83 2.22
C GLY A 163 7.74 5.67 1.87
N LEU A 164 8.09 5.71 0.59
CA LEU A 164 9.49 5.88 0.18
C LEU A 164 10.02 7.15 0.84
N THR A 165 11.12 7.01 1.58
CA THR A 165 11.77 8.17 2.18
C THR A 165 12.26 9.10 1.07
N PRO A 166 12.31 10.42 1.29
CA PRO A 166 12.78 11.37 0.28
C PRO A 166 14.16 11.03 -0.32
N SER A 167 15.04 10.38 0.45
CA SER A 167 16.36 9.92 0.00
C SER A 167 16.34 8.63 -0.86
N LYS A 168 15.16 8.08 -1.16
CA LYS A 168 14.97 6.82 -1.90
C LYS A 168 13.87 6.92 -2.95
N LEU A 169 13.55 8.13 -3.39
CA LEU A 169 12.48 8.31 -4.37
C LEU A 169 12.80 7.65 -5.72
N ASP A 170 14.07 7.33 -5.95
CA ASP A 170 14.52 6.55 -7.11
C ASP A 170 14.54 5.03 -6.86
N ASP A 171 13.93 4.50 -5.80
CA ASP A 171 13.77 3.06 -5.57
C ASP A 171 12.33 2.59 -5.90
N VAL A 172 12.17 1.42 -6.51
CA VAL A 172 10.85 0.78 -6.62
C VAL A 172 10.57 -0.01 -5.35
N LYS A 173 9.53 0.38 -4.61
CA LYS A 173 8.95 -0.45 -3.52
C LYS A 173 8.02 -1.53 -4.07
N CYS A 174 7.34 -2.28 -3.18
CA CYS A 174 6.54 -3.44 -3.55
C CYS A 174 5.64 -3.20 -4.77
N LEU A 175 5.61 -4.17 -5.67
CA LEU A 175 4.85 -4.16 -6.91
C LEU A 175 3.35 -4.05 -6.65
N HIS A 176 2.89 -4.56 -5.49
CA HIS A 176 1.52 -4.40 -5.02
C HIS A 176 1.02 -2.96 -5.10
N ALA A 177 1.81 -2.01 -4.62
CA ALA A 177 1.38 -0.63 -4.57
C ALA A 177 1.55 0.09 -5.90
N GLN A 178 2.56 -0.29 -6.69
CA GLN A 178 2.72 0.22 -8.05
C GLN A 178 1.53 -0.20 -8.91
N LEU A 179 1.12 -1.46 -8.82
CA LEU A 179 -0.06 -1.96 -9.51
C LEU A 179 -1.35 -1.30 -9.00
N ALA A 180 -1.51 -1.14 -7.68
CA ALA A 180 -2.66 -0.45 -7.12
C ALA A 180 -2.75 1.01 -7.61
N ASP A 181 -1.62 1.72 -7.70
CA ASP A 181 -1.56 3.08 -8.23
C ASP A 181 -1.92 3.13 -9.71
N GLU A 182 -1.42 2.19 -10.52
CA GLU A 182 -1.80 2.10 -11.93
C GLU A 182 -3.30 1.84 -12.10
N LEU A 183 -3.89 0.92 -11.33
CA LEU A 183 -5.32 0.64 -11.38
C LEU A 183 -6.21 1.84 -11.00
N LEU A 184 -5.70 2.76 -10.18
CA LEU A 184 -6.43 3.95 -9.71
C LEU A 184 -6.11 5.20 -10.52
N SER A 185 -4.89 5.36 -11.03
CA SER A 185 -4.41 6.58 -11.69
C SER A 185 -4.29 6.46 -13.21
N ARG A 186 -4.04 5.24 -13.75
CA ARG A 186 -3.65 4.99 -15.14
C ARG A 186 -2.44 5.82 -15.61
N ASP A 187 -1.62 6.22 -14.67
CA ASP A 187 -0.48 7.11 -14.88
C ASP A 187 0.66 6.71 -13.93
N ASN A 188 1.09 5.45 -14.03
CA ASN A 188 2.27 4.93 -13.36
C ASN A 188 3.02 3.93 -14.26
N ALA A 189 4.14 4.37 -14.84
CA ALA A 189 4.94 3.54 -15.74
C ALA A 189 5.41 2.22 -15.11
N VAL A 190 5.77 2.23 -13.81
CA VAL A 190 6.17 1.02 -13.08
C VAL A 190 4.97 0.10 -12.89
N GLY A 191 3.82 0.65 -12.48
CA GLY A 191 2.59 -0.12 -12.32
C GLY A 191 2.08 -0.73 -13.63
N LYS A 192 2.19 0.01 -14.74
CA LYS A 192 1.92 -0.50 -16.09
C LYS A 192 2.84 -1.66 -16.46
N LYS A 193 4.13 -1.57 -16.16
CA LYS A 193 5.09 -2.66 -16.37
C LYS A 193 4.82 -3.87 -15.49
N VAL A 194 4.31 -3.68 -14.28
CA VAL A 194 3.82 -4.79 -13.45
C VAL A 194 2.63 -5.47 -14.12
N LEU A 195 1.69 -4.71 -14.66
CA LEU A 195 0.53 -5.25 -15.37
C LEU A 195 0.95 -6.07 -16.61
N GLU A 196 1.78 -5.49 -17.48
CA GLU A 196 2.33 -6.16 -18.67
C GLU A 196 3.11 -7.43 -18.29
N GLY A 197 3.90 -7.38 -17.21
CA GLY A 197 4.67 -8.51 -16.73
C GLY A 197 3.81 -9.64 -16.15
N LEU A 198 2.67 -9.32 -15.52
CA LEU A 198 1.69 -10.31 -15.09
C LEU A 198 1.05 -11.01 -16.30
N GLU A 199 0.64 -10.24 -17.31
CA GLU A 199 0.05 -10.77 -18.56
C GLU A 199 1.05 -11.68 -19.31
N ALA A 200 2.30 -11.26 -19.44
CA ALA A 200 3.37 -12.06 -20.05
C ALA A 200 3.63 -13.38 -19.31
N ARG A 201 3.26 -13.44 -18.02
CA ARG A 201 3.35 -14.65 -17.18
C ARG A 201 2.05 -15.47 -17.18
N GLY A 202 1.08 -15.12 -18.03
CA GLY A 202 -0.21 -15.82 -18.15
C GLY A 202 -1.21 -15.48 -17.05
N VAL A 203 -1.01 -14.39 -16.32
CA VAL A 203 -1.95 -13.91 -15.29
C VAL A 203 -2.91 -12.91 -15.93
N ASP A 204 -4.19 -13.24 -15.94
CA ASP A 204 -5.23 -12.35 -16.48
C ASP A 204 -5.57 -11.24 -15.47
N PRO A 205 -5.32 -9.96 -15.78
CA PRO A 205 -5.58 -8.87 -14.86
C PRO A 205 -7.07 -8.64 -14.60
N THR A 206 -7.96 -9.23 -15.40
CA THR A 206 -9.41 -9.23 -15.18
C THR A 206 -9.85 -10.27 -14.14
N GLY A 207 -8.91 -11.05 -13.59
CA GLY A 207 -9.20 -12.07 -12.59
C GLY A 207 -9.32 -13.47 -13.18
N SER A 208 -9.16 -14.47 -12.31
CA SER A 208 -9.35 -15.89 -12.64
C SER A 208 -10.81 -16.32 -12.56
N GLU A 209 -11.12 -17.52 -13.05
CA GLU A 209 -12.45 -18.13 -12.90
C GLU A 209 -12.88 -18.25 -11.42
N LYS A 210 -11.93 -18.55 -10.52
CA LYS A 210 -12.22 -18.90 -9.12
C LYS A 210 -12.06 -17.74 -8.14
N CYS A 211 -11.39 -16.64 -8.51
CA CYS A 211 -11.10 -15.59 -7.54
C CYS A 211 -12.36 -14.87 -7.02
N GLY A 212 -13.46 -14.93 -7.78
CA GLY A 212 -14.77 -14.46 -7.35
C GLY A 212 -15.31 -15.23 -6.13
N GLU A 213 -14.89 -16.47 -5.90
CA GLU A 213 -15.36 -17.32 -4.79
C GLU A 213 -14.97 -16.74 -3.42
N GLN A 214 -13.75 -16.21 -3.28
CA GLN A 214 -13.32 -15.52 -2.06
C GLN A 214 -14.13 -14.24 -1.84
N CYS A 215 -14.33 -13.45 -2.89
CA CYS A 215 -15.04 -12.16 -2.82
C CYS A 215 -16.55 -12.32 -2.63
N SER A 216 -17.15 -13.40 -3.13
CA SER A 216 -18.58 -13.72 -2.93
C SER A 216 -18.85 -14.32 -1.55
N GLY A 217 -17.81 -14.84 -0.88
CA GLY A 217 -17.91 -15.44 0.45
C GLY A 217 -18.21 -16.94 0.40
N CYS A 218 -17.96 -17.62 -0.71
CA CYS A 218 -18.13 -19.07 -0.84
C CYS A 218 -17.29 -19.81 0.21
N VAL A 219 -17.93 -20.56 1.11
CA VAL A 219 -17.28 -21.18 2.27
C VAL A 219 -16.16 -22.13 1.83
N ASP A 220 -16.48 -23.01 0.89
CA ASP A 220 -15.58 -24.06 0.37
C ASP A 220 -14.88 -23.68 -0.94
N GLY A 221 -14.92 -22.40 -1.30
CA GLY A 221 -14.30 -21.87 -2.50
C GLY A 221 -12.80 -21.65 -2.36
N TRP A 222 -12.16 -21.36 -3.49
CA TRP A 222 -10.77 -20.93 -3.58
C TRP A 222 -10.54 -19.67 -2.74
N ARG A 223 -9.42 -19.66 -2.01
CA ARG A 223 -9.00 -18.55 -1.16
C ARG A 223 -7.50 -18.36 -1.24
N TYR A 224 -7.09 -17.15 -1.58
CA TYR A 224 -5.71 -16.71 -1.38
C TYR A 224 -5.52 -16.28 0.07
N THR A 225 -4.52 -16.88 0.71
CA THR A 225 -4.06 -16.49 2.06
C THR A 225 -2.61 -16.01 1.95
N PRO A 226 -2.33 -14.73 2.21
CA PRO A 226 -0.97 -14.19 2.14
C PRO A 226 0.01 -14.98 3.00
N ARG A 227 1.00 -15.61 2.37
CA ARG A 227 2.06 -16.35 3.08
C ARG A 227 3.15 -15.39 3.52
N LYS A 228 2.90 -14.65 4.60
CA LYS A 228 3.95 -13.81 5.19
C LYS A 228 5.03 -14.68 5.80
N ASN A 229 6.29 -14.50 5.37
CA ASN A 229 7.44 -15.13 6.03
C ASN A 229 7.62 -14.54 7.44
N LYS A 230 6.99 -15.19 8.44
CA LYS A 230 6.96 -14.74 9.84
C LYS A 230 8.37 -14.62 10.43
N GLN A 231 9.29 -15.50 10.04
CA GLN A 231 10.68 -15.47 10.51
C GLN A 231 11.40 -14.23 9.97
N LYS A 232 11.30 -13.95 8.67
CA LYS A 232 11.84 -12.74 8.04
C LYS A 232 11.25 -11.48 8.69
N LEU A 233 9.95 -11.45 8.96
CA LEU A 233 9.31 -10.33 9.64
C LEU A 233 9.81 -10.14 11.08
N ARG A 234 10.02 -11.22 11.84
CA ARG A 234 10.61 -11.16 13.18
C ARG A 234 12.04 -10.63 13.13
N ALA A 235 12.86 -11.13 12.21
CA ALA A 235 14.23 -10.67 12.00
C ALA A 235 14.30 -9.18 11.62
N THR A 236 13.45 -8.73 10.68
CA THR A 236 13.35 -7.31 10.30
C THR A 236 12.93 -6.43 11.48
N ARG A 237 11.96 -6.87 12.30
CA ARG A 237 11.55 -6.13 13.50
C ARG A 237 12.68 -6.02 14.53
N ALA A 238 13.41 -7.12 14.77
CA ALA A 238 14.57 -7.11 15.66
C ALA A 238 15.65 -6.15 15.16
N ARG A 239 15.97 -6.18 13.86
CA ARG A 239 16.90 -5.24 13.22
C ARG A 239 16.45 -3.79 13.37
N HIS A 240 15.17 -3.48 13.12
CA HIS A 240 14.65 -2.13 13.26
C HIS A 240 14.66 -1.64 14.72
N LYS A 241 14.41 -2.54 15.69
CA LYS A 241 14.55 -2.22 17.12
C LYS A 241 15.99 -1.84 17.45
N LYS A 242 16.97 -2.65 17.03
CA LYS A 242 18.40 -2.40 17.27
C LYS A 242 18.89 -1.13 16.56
N LEU A 243 18.45 -0.88 15.32
CA LEU A 243 18.73 0.39 14.63
C LEU A 243 18.12 1.59 15.37
N ARG A 244 16.92 1.46 15.94
CA ARG A 244 16.32 2.55 16.72
C ARG A 244 17.10 2.82 18.02
N GLU A 245 17.54 1.78 18.71
CA GLU A 245 18.38 1.87 19.91
C GLU A 245 19.71 2.57 19.59
N LEU A 246 20.37 2.19 18.50
CA LEU A 246 21.60 2.83 18.02
C LEU A 246 21.37 4.31 17.66
N SER A 247 20.26 4.63 17.00
CA SER A 247 19.92 6.02 16.67
C SER A 247 19.68 6.86 17.92
N LEU A 248 19.02 6.30 18.95
CA LEU A 248 18.83 6.97 20.24
C LEU A 248 20.14 7.17 21.01
N ALA A 249 21.12 6.28 20.80
CA ALA A 249 22.47 6.40 21.34
C ALA A 249 23.39 7.33 20.52
N GLY A 250 22.86 8.06 19.53
CA GLY A 250 23.60 9.05 18.76
C GLY A 250 24.37 8.51 17.55
N TYR A 251 24.22 7.21 17.23
CA TYR A 251 24.85 6.62 16.04
C TYR A 251 24.09 6.98 14.77
N ALA A 252 24.80 7.20 13.66
CA ALA A 252 24.20 7.37 12.35
C ALA A 252 23.66 6.02 11.84
N THR A 253 22.34 5.91 11.67
CA THR A 253 21.67 4.64 11.31
C THR A 253 20.99 4.66 9.95
N SER A 254 21.22 5.69 9.14
CA SER A 254 20.73 5.68 7.77
C SER A 254 21.53 4.66 6.98
N PHE A 255 20.93 3.55 6.53
CA PHE A 255 21.04 3.04 5.16
C PHE A 255 20.04 1.88 4.96
N GLY A 256 19.45 1.80 3.76
CA GLY A 256 18.39 0.86 3.40
C GLY A 256 18.82 -0.62 3.37
N PRO A 257 17.88 -1.52 3.03
CA PRO A 257 18.23 -2.91 2.74
C PRO A 257 19.27 -2.95 1.60
N GLY A 258 20.40 -3.63 1.82
CA GLY A 258 21.41 -3.90 0.79
C GLY A 258 22.69 -3.06 0.80
N ARG A 259 22.87 -2.06 1.68
CA ARG A 259 24.17 -1.39 1.86
C ARG A 259 24.91 -1.91 3.10
N PRO A 260 26.24 -2.09 3.04
CA PRO A 260 27.03 -2.49 4.19
C PRO A 260 26.97 -1.42 5.28
N LEU A 261 26.98 -1.87 6.54
CA LEU A 261 27.04 -1.01 7.71
C LEU A 261 28.42 -0.36 7.81
N GLU A 262 28.48 0.87 8.32
CA GLU A 262 29.76 1.46 8.73
C GLU A 262 30.47 0.48 9.70
N PRO A 263 31.80 0.28 9.57
CA PRO A 263 32.53 -0.77 10.30
C PRO A 263 32.29 -0.78 11.81
N GLY A 264 32.12 0.40 12.44
CA GLY A 264 31.83 0.52 13.88
C GLY A 264 30.42 0.07 14.29
N VAL A 265 29.45 0.13 13.37
CA VAL A 265 28.07 -0.29 13.62
C VAL A 265 27.91 -1.80 13.42
N ALA A 266 28.64 -2.39 12.47
CA ALA A 266 28.68 -3.84 12.26
C ALA A 266 29.15 -4.58 13.52
N ALA A 267 30.24 -4.12 14.15
CA ALA A 267 30.81 -4.71 15.37
C ALA A 267 29.86 -4.64 16.59
N SER A 268 28.97 -3.65 16.64
CA SER A 268 27.96 -3.50 17.72
C SER A 268 26.71 -4.34 17.48
N LEU A 269 26.51 -4.84 16.25
CA LEU A 269 25.38 -5.69 15.88
C LEU A 269 25.63 -7.18 16.13
N GLU A 270 26.89 -7.61 16.18
CA GLU A 270 27.33 -8.99 16.39
C GLU A 270 27.48 -9.41 17.87
N LYS A 271 27.43 -8.44 18.79
CA LYS A 271 27.23 -8.67 20.24
C LYS A 271 25.75 -8.62 20.59
#